data_AF-W6WIA4-F1
#
_entry.id   AF-W6WIA4-F1
#
_cell.length_a   1.000
_cell.length_b   1.000
_cell.length_c   1.000
_cell.angle_alpha   90.00
_cell.angle_beta   90.00
_cell.angle_gamma   90.00
#
_symmetry.space_group_name_H-M   'P 1'
#
loop_
_entity.id
_entity.type
_entity.pdbx_description
1 polymer ?
#
loop_
_entity_poly.entity_id
_entity_poly.type
_entity_poly.pdbx_seq_one_letter_code
_entity_poly.pdbx_strand_id
1 'polypeptide(L)'
;MSRQNYKIENVVGLGLLIAAAIWYFGGSGNKAGSPETTNSKTAEPAETWQAEYSTCVRDLTCWASKWQAAAGRNCGVPIERLAKLNFKWTNRTFEPRLPRPTWLNRETGTLTYIGDGIEFQNGFGAWIIHTYECDYDPLSARVIAVRATPGRI
;
A
#
# COMPACT_ATOMS: atom_id res chain seq x y z
N MET A 1 -29.77 -18.69 -5.66
CA MET A 1 -28.74 -17.65 -5.90
C MET A 1 -28.87 -17.20 -7.35
N SER A 2 -29.58 -16.10 -7.58
CA SER A 2 -29.87 -15.59 -8.93
C SER A 2 -29.01 -14.35 -9.19
N ARG A 3 -28.20 -14.40 -10.25
CA ARG A 3 -27.30 -13.31 -10.67
C ARG A 3 -28.14 -12.21 -11.33
N GLN A 4 -28.13 -11.02 -10.75
CA GLN A 4 -28.71 -9.83 -11.37
C GLN A 4 -27.69 -9.27 -12.37
N ASN A 5 -27.98 -9.43 -13.66
CA ASN A 5 -27.28 -8.77 -14.77
C ASN A 5 -27.97 -7.42 -15.02
N TYR A 6 -27.29 -6.32 -14.73
CA TYR A 6 -27.79 -4.98 -15.06
C TYR A 6 -27.63 -4.75 -16.57
N LYS A 7 -28.76 -4.63 -17.27
CA LYS A 7 -28.82 -4.27 -18.69
C LYS A 7 -28.47 -2.80 -18.87
N ILE A 8 -27.47 -2.54 -19.72
CA ILE A 8 -27.15 -1.21 -20.24
C ILE A 8 -28.12 -0.93 -21.40
N GLU A 9 -29.32 -0.48 -21.06
CA GLU A 9 -30.29 0.05 -22.01
C GLU A 9 -30.57 1.50 -21.54
N ASN A 10 -29.88 2.49 -22.13
CA ASN A 10 -30.24 3.93 -22.24
C ASN A 10 -29.02 4.83 -22.50
N VAL A 11 -28.39 4.70 -23.68
CA VAL A 11 -27.59 5.79 -24.29
C VAL A 11 -27.79 5.74 -25.80
N VAL A 12 -29.00 6.02 -26.27
CA VAL A 12 -29.28 6.30 -27.68
C VAL A 12 -30.13 7.56 -27.71
N GLY A 13 -29.52 8.72 -27.97
CA GLY A 13 -30.26 9.98 -28.01
C GLY A 13 -29.45 11.27 -28.05
N LEU A 14 -28.16 11.27 -28.41
CA LEU A 14 -27.42 12.52 -28.61
C LEU A 14 -26.25 12.38 -29.61
N GLY A 15 -26.53 11.86 -30.80
CA GLY A 15 -25.54 11.56 -31.84
C GLY A 15 -25.90 12.10 -33.22
N LEU A 16 -26.46 13.31 -33.33
CA LEU A 16 -26.86 13.93 -34.60
C LEU A 16 -26.52 15.43 -34.69
N LEU A 17 -25.29 15.84 -34.34
CA LEU A 17 -24.76 17.19 -34.64
C LEU A 17 -23.26 17.18 -35.03
N ILE A 18 -22.75 16.12 -35.66
CA ILE A 18 -21.35 16.06 -36.14
C ILE A 18 -21.27 15.51 -37.58
N ALA A 19 -22.22 15.87 -38.45
CA ALA A 19 -22.17 15.48 -39.88
C ALA A 19 -21.90 16.67 -40.83
N ALA A 20 -22.00 17.91 -40.35
CA ALA A 20 -21.82 19.11 -41.18
C ALA A 20 -20.37 19.62 -41.25
N ALA A 21 -19.48 19.19 -40.34
CA ALA A 21 -18.09 19.67 -40.29
C ALA A 21 -17.15 18.96 -41.29
N ILE A 22 -17.57 17.82 -41.84
CA ILE A 22 -16.71 16.94 -42.67
C ILE A 22 -16.67 17.38 -44.15
N TRP A 23 -17.49 18.35 -44.56
CA TRP A 23 -17.53 18.86 -45.94
C TRP A 23 -16.72 20.16 -46.19
N TYR A 24 -16.18 20.83 -45.16
CA TYR A 24 -15.54 22.15 -45.33
C TYR A 24 -14.00 22.14 -45.37
N PHE A 25 -13.32 21.04 -45.03
CA PHE A 25 -11.87 20.93 -45.21
C PHE A 25 -11.55 19.67 -46.01
N GLY A 26 -11.61 19.83 -47.32
CA GLY A 26 -11.25 18.80 -48.28
C GLY A 26 -9.77 18.43 -48.28
N GLY A 27 -9.54 17.18 -48.67
CA GLY A 27 -8.55 16.87 -49.69
C GLY A 27 -7.25 16.22 -49.20
N SER A 28 -7.16 14.90 -49.34
CA SER A 28 -6.28 14.22 -50.33
C SER A 28 -5.97 12.80 -49.85
N GLY A 29 -6.10 11.84 -50.77
CA GLY A 29 -6.11 10.41 -50.46
C GLY A 29 -4.75 9.82 -50.10
N ASN A 30 -4.77 8.62 -49.52
CA ASN A 30 -4.21 7.41 -50.13
C ASN A 30 -4.60 6.16 -49.33
N LYS A 31 -4.76 5.06 -50.07
CA LYS A 31 -5.17 3.74 -49.61
C LYS A 31 -4.08 3.04 -48.79
N ALA A 32 -4.57 2.00 -48.10
CA ALA A 32 -3.88 0.78 -47.70
C ALA A 32 -3.10 0.80 -46.39
N GLY A 33 -3.35 -0.23 -45.58
CA GLY A 33 -2.55 -0.58 -44.41
C GLY A 33 -3.40 -0.76 -43.16
N SER A 34 -4.02 -1.93 -43.03
CA SER A 34 -4.39 -2.49 -41.73
C SER A 34 -3.12 -2.59 -40.87
N PRO A 35 -3.05 -1.99 -39.68
CA PRO A 35 -2.05 -2.37 -38.71
C PRO A 35 -2.61 -3.55 -37.92
N GLU A 36 -1.96 -4.70 -38.10
CA GLU A 36 -2.08 -5.85 -37.23
C GLU A 36 -1.96 -5.39 -35.78
N THR A 37 -3.02 -5.64 -35.01
CA THR A 37 -3.02 -5.39 -33.57
C THR A 37 -2.26 -6.52 -32.91
N THR A 38 -0.93 -6.43 -32.96
CA THR A 38 -0.04 -7.20 -32.11
C THR A 38 -0.40 -6.83 -30.69
N ASN A 39 -1.13 -7.71 -30.00
CA ASN A 39 -1.32 -7.67 -28.55
C ASN A 39 0.04 -7.91 -27.87
N SER A 40 0.93 -6.93 -27.96
CA SER A 40 2.00 -6.74 -26.99
C SER A 40 1.34 -6.13 -25.76
N LYS A 41 1.03 -7.00 -24.80
CA LYS A 41 0.83 -6.61 -23.42
C LYS A 41 2.09 -5.85 -23.01
N THR A 42 2.03 -4.52 -23.10
CA THR A 42 3.01 -3.60 -22.52
C THR A 42 3.07 -3.95 -21.03
N ALA A 43 4.05 -4.75 -20.65
CA ALA A 43 4.49 -4.86 -19.28
C ALA A 43 5.05 -3.48 -18.93
N GLU A 44 4.25 -2.72 -18.20
CA GLU A 44 4.67 -1.52 -17.49
C GLU A 44 5.95 -1.83 -16.69
N PRO A 45 6.96 -0.95 -16.70
CA PRO A 45 8.31 -1.33 -16.33
C PRO A 45 8.38 -1.63 -14.84
N ALA A 46 8.72 -2.87 -14.50
CA ALA A 46 9.08 -3.28 -13.14
C ALA A 46 10.40 -2.64 -12.65
N GLU A 47 10.94 -1.66 -13.37
CA GLU A 47 12.33 -1.19 -13.27
C GLU A 47 12.50 0.13 -12.47
N THR A 48 11.43 0.73 -11.93
CA THR A 48 11.58 1.94 -11.09
C THR A 48 12.02 1.62 -9.67
N TRP A 49 11.76 0.41 -9.17
CA TRP A 49 12.14 0.01 -7.81
C TRP A 49 13.65 -0.19 -7.66
N GLN A 50 14.34 -0.67 -8.70
CA GLN A 50 15.77 -1.03 -8.65
C GLN A 50 16.68 0.21 -8.64
N ALA A 51 16.30 1.30 -9.30
CA ALA A 51 17.04 2.56 -9.24
C ALA A 51 16.97 3.19 -7.83
N GLU A 52 15.80 3.13 -7.19
CA GLU A 52 15.59 3.63 -5.83
C GLU A 52 16.11 2.67 -4.73
N TYR A 53 16.28 1.38 -5.09
CA TYR A 53 16.93 0.34 -4.27
C TYR A 53 18.41 0.65 -3.97
N SER A 54 19.05 1.49 -4.79
CA SER A 54 20.51 1.56 -4.82
C SER A 54 21.16 2.49 -3.78
N THR A 55 20.45 3.49 -3.23
CA THR A 55 21.11 4.50 -2.36
C THR A 55 21.09 4.14 -0.87
N CYS A 56 20.10 3.39 -0.39
CA CYS A 56 19.89 3.21 1.05
C CYS A 56 19.54 1.81 1.54
N VAL A 57 19.34 0.82 0.67
CA VAL A 57 18.91 -0.53 1.09
C VAL A 57 19.92 -1.24 2.00
N ARG A 58 21.20 -0.88 1.93
CA ARG A 58 22.24 -1.51 2.76
C ARG A 58 22.36 -0.91 4.16
N ASP A 59 21.80 0.28 4.38
CA ASP A 59 21.81 1.03 5.64
C ASP A 59 20.45 0.91 6.31
N LEU A 60 20.42 0.30 7.50
CA LEU A 60 19.17 0.06 8.24
C LEU A 60 18.43 1.36 8.54
N THR A 61 19.16 2.38 8.99
CA THR A 61 18.56 3.64 9.43
C THR A 61 17.96 4.39 8.25
N CYS A 62 18.69 4.47 7.13
CA CYS A 62 18.17 5.14 5.94
C CYS A 62 16.96 4.39 5.35
N TRP A 63 17.08 3.06 5.19
CA TRP A 63 15.99 2.25 4.65
C TRP A 63 14.76 2.30 5.55
N ALA A 64 14.93 2.12 6.85
CA ALA A 64 13.81 2.10 7.77
C ALA A 64 13.17 3.48 7.95
N SER A 65 13.94 4.56 8.05
CA SER A 65 13.38 5.92 8.20
C SER A 65 12.54 6.33 6.99
N LYS A 66 12.96 5.95 5.78
CA LYS A 66 12.19 6.15 4.54
C LYS A 66 10.79 5.55 4.62
N TRP A 67 10.66 4.37 5.22
CA TRP A 67 9.40 3.60 5.25
C TRP A 67 8.64 3.69 6.58
N GLN A 68 9.20 4.36 7.60
CA GLN A 68 8.67 4.38 8.96
C GLN A 68 7.24 4.95 9.03
N ALA A 69 6.94 6.00 8.25
CA ALA A 69 5.60 6.57 8.22
C ALA A 69 4.57 5.62 7.59
N ALA A 70 4.96 4.88 6.54
CA ALA A 70 4.09 3.90 5.90
C ALA A 70 3.86 2.69 6.82
N ALA A 71 4.93 2.16 7.43
CA ALA A 71 4.84 1.10 8.41
C ALA A 71 3.96 1.52 9.60
N GLY A 72 4.13 2.73 10.14
CA GLY A 72 3.29 3.26 11.23
C GLY A 72 1.80 3.24 10.94
N ARG A 73 1.40 3.60 9.71
CA ARG A 73 -0.01 3.51 9.27
C ARG A 73 -0.47 2.07 9.08
N ASN A 74 0.33 1.26 8.38
CA ASN A 74 -0.07 -0.08 7.96
C ASN A 74 -0.09 -1.08 9.13
N CYS A 75 0.84 -0.95 10.07
CA CYS A 75 0.94 -1.81 11.24
C CYS A 75 -0.03 -1.42 12.37
N GLY A 76 -0.53 -0.18 12.41
CA GLY A 76 -1.33 0.34 13.51
C GLY A 76 -2.53 -0.55 13.84
N VAL A 77 -3.45 -0.71 12.88
CA VAL A 77 -4.66 -1.53 13.07
C VAL A 77 -4.33 -3.00 13.37
N PRO A 78 -3.39 -3.67 12.66
CA PRO A 78 -2.97 -5.02 13.03
C PRO A 78 -2.46 -5.15 14.47
N ILE A 79 -1.66 -4.21 14.98
CA ILE A 79 -1.17 -4.22 16.36
C ILE A 79 -2.33 -4.04 17.35
N GLU A 80 -3.24 -3.11 17.08
CA GLU A 80 -4.43 -2.87 17.90
C GLU A 80 -5.30 -4.13 18.05
N ARG A 81 -5.43 -4.91 16.96
CA ARG A 81 -6.18 -6.18 16.93
C ARG A 81 -5.53 -7.32 17.73
N LEU A 82 -4.30 -7.15 18.23
CA LEU A 82 -3.71 -8.10 19.18
C LEU A 82 -4.35 -7.99 20.57
N ALA A 83 -5.02 -6.88 20.87
CA ALA A 83 -5.76 -6.73 22.11
C ALA A 83 -6.95 -7.69 22.17
N LYS A 84 -7.08 -8.42 23.28
CA LYS A 84 -8.24 -9.30 23.52
C LYS A 84 -9.51 -8.54 23.89
N LEU A 85 -9.35 -7.34 24.47
CA LEU A 85 -10.42 -6.46 24.92
C LEU A 85 -10.18 -5.06 24.32
N ASN A 86 -9.78 -4.10 25.16
CA ASN A 86 -9.47 -2.75 24.74
C ASN A 86 -7.96 -2.52 24.61
N PHE A 87 -7.59 -1.52 23.83
CA PHE A 87 -6.24 -1.00 23.73
C PHE A 87 -6.25 0.52 23.91
N LYS A 88 -5.10 1.07 24.27
CA LYS A 88 -4.83 2.50 24.12
C LYS A 88 -3.36 2.74 23.78
N TRP A 89 -3.13 3.72 22.93
CA TRP A 89 -1.79 4.23 22.66
C TRP A 89 -1.37 5.17 23.78
N THR A 90 -0.13 5.03 24.23
CA THR A 90 0.48 5.90 25.26
C THR A 90 1.56 6.80 24.68
N ASN A 91 1.88 6.68 23.39
CA ASN A 91 2.79 7.59 22.68
C ASN A 91 2.23 9.02 22.68
N ARG A 92 3.12 10.02 22.70
CA ARG A 92 2.69 11.42 22.48
C ARG A 92 2.22 11.62 21.04
N THR A 93 1.37 12.62 20.80
CA THR A 93 0.73 12.91 19.49
C THR A 93 1.70 12.95 18.30
N PHE A 94 2.95 13.37 18.53
CA PHE A 94 3.97 13.51 17.48
C PHE A 94 5.11 12.49 17.58
N GLU A 95 5.01 11.52 18.48
CA GLU A 95 5.99 10.45 18.60
C GLU A 95 5.65 9.31 17.63
N PRO A 96 6.62 8.79 16.87
CA PRO A 96 6.37 7.62 16.04
C PRO A 96 6.03 6.42 16.93
N ARG A 97 4.94 5.71 16.58
CA ARG A 97 4.56 4.45 17.25
C ARG A 97 5.64 3.37 17.05
N LEU A 98 6.33 3.39 15.92
CA LEU A 98 7.33 2.40 15.53
C LEU A 98 8.74 3.01 15.47
N PRO A 99 9.37 3.37 16.60
CA PRO A 99 10.62 4.12 16.63
C PRO A 99 11.87 3.29 16.36
N ARG A 100 11.85 1.98 16.60
CA ARG A 100 13.06 1.14 16.59
C ARG A 100 13.02 0.11 15.46
N PRO A 101 13.73 0.32 14.35
CA PRO A 101 13.82 -0.66 13.29
C PRO A 101 14.96 -1.67 13.50
N THR A 102 14.77 -2.88 12.99
CA THR A 102 15.80 -3.90 12.79
C THR A 102 15.58 -4.65 11.48
N TRP A 103 16.60 -5.34 10.98
CA TRP A 103 16.45 -6.20 9.81
C TRP A 103 15.68 -7.46 10.19
N LEU A 104 14.59 -7.75 9.47
CA LEU A 104 14.00 -9.09 9.46
C LEU A 104 14.80 -9.99 8.53
N ASN A 105 15.00 -9.51 7.29
CA ASN A 105 15.91 -10.10 6.33
C ASN A 105 16.51 -8.97 5.47
N ARG A 106 17.83 -8.83 5.56
CA ARG A 106 18.59 -7.78 4.87
C ARG A 106 18.67 -7.99 3.36
N GLU A 107 18.69 -9.23 2.89
CA GLU A 107 18.78 -9.55 1.45
C GLU A 107 17.51 -9.15 0.71
N THR A 108 16.35 -9.33 1.36
CA THR A 108 15.04 -8.97 0.82
C THR A 108 14.59 -7.56 1.19
N GLY A 109 15.36 -6.84 2.01
CA GLY A 109 15.03 -5.49 2.47
C GLY A 109 13.83 -5.43 3.42
N THR A 110 13.46 -6.54 4.07
CA THR A 110 12.33 -6.59 5.00
C THR A 110 12.75 -6.15 6.41
N LEU A 111 11.86 -5.45 7.09
CA LEU A 111 12.12 -4.79 8.36
C LEU A 111 11.21 -5.32 9.46
N THR A 112 11.72 -5.34 10.69
CA THR A 112 10.89 -5.40 11.89
C THR A 112 10.96 -4.05 12.57
N TYR A 113 9.81 -3.42 12.78
CA TYR A 113 9.72 -2.21 13.60
C TYR A 113 9.17 -2.55 14.99
N ILE A 114 9.77 -1.96 16.02
CA ILE A 114 9.49 -2.26 17.42
C ILE A 114 9.04 -1.00 18.14
N GLY A 115 7.99 -1.11 18.94
CA GLY A 115 7.47 -0.05 19.81
C GLY A 115 7.01 -0.60 21.16
N ASP A 116 6.77 0.30 22.10
CA ASP A 116 6.39 -0.01 23.50
C ASP A 116 5.33 0.95 24.04
N GLY A 117 4.74 1.77 23.16
CA GLY A 117 3.74 2.77 23.50
C GLY A 117 2.29 2.28 23.41
N ILE A 118 2.00 1.02 23.75
CA ILE A 118 0.63 0.49 23.77
C ILE A 118 0.32 -0.23 25.07
N GLU A 119 -0.90 -0.02 25.57
CA GLU A 119 -1.45 -0.78 26.69
C GLU A 119 -2.65 -1.59 26.23
N PHE A 120 -2.71 -2.86 26.66
CA PHE A 120 -3.87 -3.74 26.46
C PHE A 120 -4.58 -3.99 27.78
N GLN A 121 -5.91 -3.98 27.73
CA GLN A 121 -6.74 -4.25 28.89
C GLN A 121 -6.87 -5.76 29.12
N ASN A 122 -6.66 -6.21 30.35
CA ASN A 122 -6.90 -7.59 30.75
C ASN A 122 -8.35 -7.83 31.20
N GLY A 123 -8.71 -9.07 31.53
CA GLY A 123 -10.06 -9.45 31.97
C GLY A 123 -10.56 -8.81 33.27
N PHE A 124 -9.68 -8.15 34.03
CA PHE A 124 -10.01 -7.43 35.27
C PHE A 124 -10.09 -5.92 35.06
N GLY A 125 -9.97 -5.45 33.82
CA GLY A 125 -9.99 -4.03 33.49
C GLY A 125 -8.66 -3.30 33.69
N ALA A 126 -7.60 -4.00 34.13
CA ALA A 126 -6.28 -3.41 34.30
C ALA A 126 -5.56 -3.23 32.97
N TRP A 127 -4.85 -2.12 32.83
CA TRP A 127 -4.04 -1.81 31.65
C TRP A 127 -2.62 -2.33 31.82
N ILE A 128 -2.17 -3.13 30.85
CA ILE A 128 -0.84 -3.74 30.86
C ILE A 128 -0.08 -3.20 29.66
N ILE A 129 1.10 -2.65 29.89
CA ILE A 129 1.98 -2.20 28.82
C ILE A 129 2.56 -3.38 28.05
N HIS A 130 2.65 -3.22 26.73
CA HIS A 130 3.21 -4.21 25.83
C HIS A 130 4.29 -3.61 24.95
N THR A 131 5.32 -4.43 24.71
CA THR A 131 6.23 -4.27 23.59
C THR A 131 5.60 -4.96 22.41
N TYR A 132 5.64 -4.34 21.25
CA TYR A 132 5.06 -4.86 20.02
C TYR A 132 6.02 -4.72 18.87
N GLU A 133 5.87 -5.62 17.91
CA GLU A 133 6.71 -5.71 16.73
C GLU A 133 5.83 -5.86 15.50
N CYS A 134 6.24 -5.21 14.40
CA CYS A 134 5.63 -5.33 13.10
C CYS A 134 6.68 -5.66 12.05
N ASP A 135 6.56 -6.85 11.48
CA ASP A 135 7.34 -7.27 10.32
C ASP A 135 6.68 -6.67 9.07
N TYR A 136 7.48 -5.96 8.27
CA TYR A 136 7.00 -5.13 7.16
C TYR A 136 7.88 -5.36 5.93
N ASP A 137 7.22 -5.55 4.78
CA ASP A 137 7.85 -5.53 3.46
C ASP A 137 7.67 -4.14 2.85
N PRO A 138 8.75 -3.35 2.75
CA PRO A 138 8.65 -2.01 2.18
C PRO A 138 8.39 -1.97 0.68
N LEU A 139 8.82 -2.99 -0.08
CA LEU A 139 8.67 -3.01 -1.54
C LEU A 139 7.21 -3.27 -1.94
N SER A 140 6.55 -4.19 -1.25
CA SER A 140 5.13 -4.46 -1.48
C SER A 140 4.20 -3.60 -0.60
N ALA A 141 4.77 -2.79 0.30
CA ALA A 141 4.07 -1.99 1.31
C ALA A 141 3.11 -2.82 2.19
N ARG A 142 3.49 -4.04 2.56
CA ARG A 142 2.64 -5.00 3.29
C ARG A 142 3.17 -5.31 4.67
N VAL A 143 2.24 -5.52 5.60
CA VAL A 143 2.53 -6.13 6.90
C VAL A 143 2.64 -7.64 6.71
N ILE A 144 3.77 -8.20 7.11
CA ILE A 144 4.05 -9.64 7.09
C ILE A 144 3.46 -10.29 8.34
N ALA A 145 3.78 -9.75 9.52
CA ALA A 145 3.33 -10.25 10.80
C ALA A 145 3.35 -9.16 11.87
N VAL A 146 2.53 -9.34 12.91
CA VAL A 146 2.57 -8.51 14.12
C VAL A 146 2.54 -9.39 15.36
N ARG A 147 3.22 -8.94 16.42
CA ARG A 147 3.29 -9.62 17.71
C ARG A 147 3.38 -8.60 18.83
N ALA A 148 2.92 -8.98 20.02
CA ALA A 148 3.02 -8.15 21.22
C ALA A 148 3.21 -9.03 22.45
N THR A 149 4.07 -8.59 23.36
CA THR A 149 4.39 -9.25 24.61
C THR A 149 4.29 -8.25 25.77
N PRO A 150 3.75 -8.65 26.93
CA PRO A 150 3.73 -7.80 28.11
C PRO A 150 5.14 -7.32 28.48
N GLY A 151 5.26 -6.04 28.86
CA GLY A 151 6.54 -5.43 29.25
C GLY A 151 6.91 -4.21 28.40
N ARG A 152 7.97 -3.52 28.82
CA ARG A 152 8.55 -2.35 28.14
C ARG A 152 10.04 -2.62 27.89
N ILE A 153 10.56 -2.09 26.78
CA ILE A 153 11.98 -2.12 26.41
C ILE A 153 12.69 -0.80 26.71
#